data_AF-A0A4R2BZZ9-F1
#
_entry.id   AF-A0A4R2BZZ9-F1
#
_cell.length_a   1.000
_cell.length_b   1.000
_cell.length_c   1.000
_cell.angle_alpha   90.00
_cell.angle_beta   90.00
_cell.angle_gamma   90.00
#
_symmetry.space_group_name_H-M   'P 1'
#
loop_
_entity.id
_entity.type
_entity.pdbx_description
1 polymer ?
#
loop_
_entity_poly.entity_id
_entity_poly.type
_entity_poly.pdbx_seq_one_letter_code
_entity_poly.pdbx_strand_id
1 'polypeptide(L)'
;MLWKIRTELADRPGALAELAARCGADDINILSLEVFTAESGAIDELVISTGVGWTAEDLTALVAEAGCSNTTVRPCQADVLSDAPTRYLRAVLRLIDDPVSVDEELETLQGFEEYTPAEWARADVLVEIAGRLAERYQGSVTEGPRPGSGVPELRRATVEDASAVVDMHERCSYESRTRRYHVPMPKLTARTARHLSAPAGGVSIVATVGDAVIGMATAAPWEELSGTAMEVAVLVEDGWQRQGLGSQLLRRVIQESRYLGADRVVCMVQPENDGMLRTVEGLRMRTRVVQDSGHLMVTVALSDQSLSHAVDRPSVPYRQTRAIPALRSQSARSTGQPSREHTFAGDGAVPALSDRAGAADPDGAHRGGRP
;
A
#
# COMPACT_ATOMS: atom_id res chain seq x y z
N MET A 1 37.57 7.83 -10.76
CA MET A 1 36.73 6.71 -10.32
C MET A 1 35.43 7.30 -9.78
N LEU A 2 34.31 6.58 -9.91
CA LEU A 2 33.03 7.04 -9.38
C LEU A 2 32.75 6.41 -8.03
N TRP A 3 32.32 7.25 -7.10
CA TRP A 3 31.97 6.85 -5.74
C TRP A 3 30.62 7.41 -5.36
N LYS A 4 29.87 6.63 -4.60
CA LYS A 4 28.62 7.03 -3.98
C LYS A 4 28.83 7.11 -2.48
N ILE A 5 28.52 8.27 -1.91
CA ILE A 5 28.70 8.59 -0.50
C ILE A 5 27.32 8.89 0.08
N ARG A 6 26.97 8.24 1.19
CA ARG A 6 25.83 8.61 2.03
C ARG A 6 26.38 9.07 3.37
N THR A 7 26.00 10.25 3.84
CA THR A 7 26.52 10.82 5.08
C THR A 7 25.48 11.71 5.75
N GLU A 8 25.53 11.81 7.08
CA GLU A 8 24.73 12.76 7.83
C GLU A 8 25.45 14.09 7.93
N LEU A 9 24.80 15.14 7.44
CA LEU A 9 25.26 16.50 7.50
C LEU A 9 24.40 17.31 8.47
N ALA A 10 25.06 18.14 9.28
CA ALA A 10 24.36 19.03 10.20
C ALA A 10 23.46 20.00 9.43
N ASP A 11 22.18 20.08 9.82
CA ASP A 11 21.21 21.00 9.23
C ASP A 11 21.45 22.44 9.71
N ARG A 12 22.51 23.06 9.16
CA ARG A 12 22.87 24.45 9.40
C ARG A 12 23.37 25.11 8.11
N PRO A 13 23.11 26.41 7.92
CA PRO A 13 23.62 27.15 6.77
C PRO A 13 25.14 27.00 6.64
N GLY A 14 25.60 26.66 5.44
CA GLY A 14 27.03 26.58 5.09
C GLY A 14 27.68 25.21 5.25
N ALA A 15 27.05 24.23 5.92
CA ALA A 15 27.63 22.90 6.11
C ALA A 15 27.98 22.20 4.77
N LEU A 16 27.06 22.25 3.81
CA LEU A 16 27.29 21.67 2.48
C LEU A 16 28.39 22.42 1.71
N ALA A 17 28.52 23.72 1.93
CA ALA A 17 29.57 24.53 1.31
C ALA A 17 30.96 24.16 1.86
N GLU A 18 31.06 23.84 3.16
CA GLU A 18 32.29 23.34 3.77
C GLU A 18 32.72 22.00 3.15
N LEU A 19 31.77 21.07 2.97
CA LEU A 19 32.02 19.80 2.30
C LEU A 19 32.43 19.98 0.83
N ALA A 20 31.70 20.80 0.08
CA ALA A 20 32.01 21.07 -1.33
C ALA A 20 33.37 21.74 -1.51
N ALA A 21 33.75 22.66 -0.62
CA ALA A 21 35.05 23.31 -0.64
C ALA A 21 36.21 22.32 -0.41
N ARG A 22 36.04 21.35 0.48
CA ARG A 22 37.02 20.29 0.72
C ARG A 22 37.17 19.37 -0.49
N CYS A 23 36.06 18.91 -1.07
CA CYS A 23 36.10 18.15 -2.32
C CYS A 23 36.85 18.93 -3.42
N GLY A 24 36.58 20.22 -3.57
CA GLY A 24 37.25 21.07 -4.56
C GLY A 24 38.75 21.28 -4.30
N ALA A 25 39.20 21.27 -3.05
CA ALA A 25 40.62 21.38 -2.71
C ALA A 25 41.44 20.17 -3.19
N ASP A 26 40.79 19.01 -3.29
CA ASP A 26 41.38 17.73 -3.66
C ASP A 26 41.03 17.26 -5.09
N ASP A 27 40.54 18.19 -5.94
CA ASP A 27 40.10 17.94 -7.32
C ASP A 27 39.03 16.83 -7.44
N ILE A 28 38.17 16.73 -6.42
CA ILE A 28 37.01 15.84 -6.39
C ILE A 28 35.79 16.58 -6.94
N ASN A 29 35.22 16.05 -8.02
CA ASN A 29 34.03 16.62 -8.63
C ASN A 29 32.75 15.99 -8.07
N ILE A 30 31.81 16.80 -7.61
CA ILE A 30 30.47 16.34 -7.19
C ILE A 30 29.56 16.33 -8.42
N LEU A 31 29.15 15.14 -8.86
CA LEU A 31 28.34 14.94 -10.06
C LEU A 31 26.83 14.94 -9.78
N SER A 32 26.43 14.52 -8.59
CA SER A 32 25.05 14.53 -8.14
C SER A 32 24.98 14.70 -6.62
N LEU A 33 23.90 15.32 -6.14
CA LEU A 33 23.57 15.49 -4.74
C LEU A 33 22.07 15.29 -4.55
N GLU A 34 21.69 14.36 -3.70
CA GLU A 34 20.33 14.19 -3.19
C GLU A 34 20.34 14.42 -1.68
N VAL A 35 19.34 15.16 -1.18
CA VAL A 35 19.23 15.50 0.25
C VAL A 35 17.93 14.92 0.79
N PHE A 36 18.03 14.16 1.87
CA PHE A 36 16.90 13.57 2.58
C PHE A 36 16.79 14.16 3.98
N THR A 37 15.57 14.50 4.40
CA THR A 37 15.31 14.95 5.76
C THR A 37 15.31 13.76 6.72
N ALA A 38 16.07 13.85 7.82
CA ALA A 38 16.10 12.87 8.91
C ALA A 38 15.74 13.53 10.25
N GLU A 39 15.49 12.73 11.29
CA GLU A 39 15.12 13.26 12.62
C GLU A 39 16.25 14.08 13.29
N SER A 40 17.52 13.74 13.00
CA SER A 40 18.71 14.36 13.58
C SER A 40 19.40 15.40 12.68
N GLY A 41 18.94 15.59 11.44
CA GLY A 41 19.59 16.48 10.47
C GLY A 41 19.22 16.15 9.01
N ALA A 42 20.18 16.29 8.11
CA ALA A 42 20.02 15.94 6.70
C ALA A 42 20.92 14.74 6.36
N ILE A 43 20.39 13.78 5.61
CA ILE A 43 21.17 12.71 4.99
C ILE A 43 21.46 13.13 3.55
N ASP A 44 22.73 13.37 3.27
CA ASP A 44 23.21 13.77 1.95
C ASP A 44 23.78 12.55 1.22
N GLU A 45 23.31 12.36 -0.01
CA GLU A 45 23.78 11.33 -0.92
C GLU A 45 24.50 11.99 -2.10
N LEU A 46 25.81 11.80 -2.17
CA LEU A 46 26.68 12.39 -3.18
C LEU A 46 27.18 11.32 -4.14
N VAL A 47 27.16 11.63 -5.43
CA VAL A 47 27.95 10.90 -6.42
C VAL A 47 29.13 11.77 -6.79
N ILE A 48 30.35 11.28 -6.56
CA ILE A 48 31.58 12.02 -6.81
C ILE A 48 32.46 11.31 -7.84
N SER A 49 33.28 12.09 -8.54
CA SER A 49 34.36 11.61 -9.39
C SER A 49 35.69 12.04 -8.80
N THR A 50 36.57 11.06 -8.60
CA THR A 50 37.92 11.26 -8.06
C THR A 50 38.99 10.92 -9.10
N GLY A 51 40.22 11.38 -8.87
CA GLY A 51 41.41 10.87 -9.55
C GLY A 51 41.71 9.39 -9.22
N VAL A 52 42.81 8.86 -9.78
CA VAL A 52 43.30 7.50 -9.50
C VAL A 52 43.98 7.48 -8.13
N GLY A 53 43.74 6.42 -7.34
CA GLY A 53 44.43 6.21 -6.05
C GLY A 53 43.61 6.57 -4.81
N TRP A 54 42.45 7.21 -4.97
CA TRP A 54 41.50 7.42 -3.87
C TRP A 54 40.87 6.10 -3.42
N THR A 55 40.82 5.90 -2.11
CA THR A 55 40.15 4.75 -1.48
C THR A 55 38.88 5.18 -0.74
N ALA A 56 38.06 4.21 -0.34
CA ALA A 56 36.90 4.47 0.49
C ALA A 56 37.27 5.05 1.87
N GLU A 57 38.44 4.66 2.41
CA GLU A 57 38.94 5.19 3.68
C GLU A 57 39.33 6.68 3.55
N ASP A 58 40.02 7.05 2.47
CA ASP A 58 40.39 8.45 2.20
C ASP A 58 39.17 9.35 2.09
N LEU A 59 38.14 8.89 1.37
CA LEU A 59 36.89 9.61 1.19
C LEU A 59 36.10 9.71 2.50
N THR A 60 36.09 8.65 3.31
CA THR A 60 35.45 8.65 4.63
C THR A 60 36.12 9.66 5.56
N ALA A 61 37.47 9.72 5.55
CA ALA A 61 38.23 10.69 6.33
C ALA A 61 37.95 12.12 5.88
N LEU A 62 37.97 12.39 4.58
CA LEU A 62 37.66 13.72 4.01
C LEU A 62 36.27 14.22 4.43
N VAL A 63 35.26 13.35 4.35
CA VAL A 63 33.87 13.66 4.73
C VAL A 63 33.74 13.87 6.24
N ALA A 64 34.44 13.09 7.06
CA ALA A 64 34.47 13.27 8.51
C ALA A 64 35.12 14.61 8.92
N GLU A 65 36.18 15.03 8.23
CA GLU A 65 36.80 16.33 8.45
C GLU A 65 35.91 17.52 8.07
N ALA A 66 34.92 17.30 7.20
CA ALA A 66 33.87 18.27 6.89
C ALA A 66 32.79 18.34 7.98
N GLY A 67 32.91 17.53 9.04
CA GLY A 67 31.96 17.48 10.15
C GLY A 67 30.76 16.58 9.91
N CYS A 68 30.81 15.69 8.90
CA CYS A 68 29.74 14.74 8.64
C CYS A 68 29.93 13.45 9.47
N SER A 69 28.83 12.77 9.77
CA SER A 69 28.81 11.52 10.55
C SER A 69 28.08 10.41 9.79
N ASN A 70 28.11 9.18 10.32
CA ASN A 70 27.40 8.02 9.75
C ASN A 70 27.65 7.83 8.24
N THR A 71 28.92 7.96 7.85
CA THR A 71 29.33 7.95 6.46
C THR A 71 29.49 6.54 5.92
N THR A 72 28.82 6.25 4.81
CA THR A 72 29.03 5.04 4.00
C THR A 72 29.55 5.43 2.62
N VAL A 73 30.67 4.84 2.21
CA VAL A 73 31.31 5.08 0.91
C VAL A 73 31.39 3.79 0.12
N ARG A 74 30.96 3.81 -1.14
CA ARG A 74 31.04 2.65 -2.04
C ARG A 74 31.38 3.05 -3.48
N PRO A 75 32.08 2.19 -4.24
CA PRO A 75 32.27 2.42 -5.67
C PRO A 75 30.93 2.30 -6.41
N CYS A 76 30.75 3.06 -7.48
CA CYS A 76 29.55 3.00 -8.31
C CYS A 76 29.88 3.11 -9.82
N GLN A 77 28.89 2.84 -10.67
CA GLN A 77 28.99 2.98 -12.12
C GLN A 77 28.22 4.22 -12.60
N ALA A 78 28.33 4.59 -13.88
CA ALA A 78 27.73 5.81 -14.41
C ALA A 78 26.19 5.80 -14.45
N ASP A 79 25.56 4.64 -14.25
CA ASP A 79 24.10 4.47 -14.19
C ASP A 79 23.45 5.23 -13.02
N VAL A 80 24.16 5.40 -11.90
CA VAL A 80 23.67 6.17 -10.75
C VAL A 80 23.57 7.68 -11.01
N LEU A 81 24.13 8.17 -12.12
CA LEU A 81 24.03 9.59 -12.53
C LEU A 81 22.65 9.93 -13.12
N SER A 82 21.82 8.92 -13.40
CA SER A 82 20.41 9.17 -13.72
C SER A 82 19.71 9.71 -12.48
N ASP A 83 18.93 10.78 -12.64
CA ASP A 83 18.16 11.35 -11.54
C ASP A 83 17.24 10.30 -10.90
N ALA A 84 17.01 10.41 -9.58
CA ALA A 84 16.14 9.48 -8.86
C ALA A 84 14.79 9.25 -9.55
N PRO A 85 14.00 10.29 -9.93
CA PRO A 85 12.73 10.09 -10.62
C PRO A 85 12.82 9.18 -11.85
N THR A 86 13.81 9.40 -12.73
CA THR A 86 14.05 8.56 -13.91
C THR A 86 14.36 7.11 -13.52
N ARG A 87 15.15 6.89 -12.47
CA ARG A 87 15.48 5.54 -11.98
C ARG A 87 14.24 4.82 -11.45
N TYR A 88 13.41 5.46 -10.63
CA TYR A 88 12.14 4.89 -10.14
C TYR A 88 11.19 4.55 -11.30
N LEU A 89 11.04 5.43 -12.30
CA LEU A 89 10.20 5.14 -13.46
C LEU A 89 10.69 3.95 -14.29
N ARG A 90 12.02 3.77 -14.42
CA ARG A 90 12.58 2.58 -15.08
C ARG A 90 12.35 1.31 -14.27
N ALA A 91 12.43 1.38 -12.94
CA ALA A 91 12.07 0.27 -12.07
C ALA A 91 10.59 -0.10 -12.21
N VAL A 92 9.68 0.88 -12.33
CA VAL A 92 8.27 0.59 -12.65
C VAL A 92 8.18 -0.25 -13.92
N LEU A 93 8.85 0.18 -14.99
CA LEU A 93 8.80 -0.54 -16.26
C LEU A 93 9.27 -2.00 -16.15
N ARG A 94 10.32 -2.26 -15.35
CA ARG A 94 10.80 -3.62 -15.11
C ARG A 94 9.84 -4.43 -14.24
N LEU A 95 9.27 -3.82 -13.20
CA LEU A 95 8.29 -4.48 -12.32
C LEU A 95 6.94 -4.76 -12.99
N ILE A 96 6.61 -4.09 -14.09
CA ILE A 96 5.47 -4.47 -14.94
C ILE A 96 5.74 -5.85 -15.58
N ASP A 97 6.96 -6.06 -16.06
CA ASP A 97 7.37 -7.29 -16.72
C ASP A 97 7.62 -8.43 -15.72
N ASP A 98 8.23 -8.11 -14.56
CA ASP A 98 8.49 -9.04 -13.46
C ASP A 98 8.09 -8.48 -12.08
N PRO A 99 6.83 -8.66 -11.65
CA PRO A 99 6.36 -8.15 -10.37
C PRO A 99 6.95 -8.82 -9.13
N VAL A 100 7.69 -9.93 -9.26
CA VAL A 100 8.29 -10.62 -8.09
C VAL A 100 9.72 -10.15 -7.82
N SER A 101 10.31 -9.35 -8.70
CA SER A 101 11.67 -8.79 -8.53
C SER A 101 11.69 -7.49 -7.71
N VAL A 102 10.63 -7.18 -6.94
CA VAL A 102 10.50 -5.93 -6.17
C VAL A 102 11.70 -5.70 -5.26
N ASP A 103 12.09 -6.71 -4.48
CA ASP A 103 13.19 -6.57 -3.52
C ASP A 103 14.52 -6.27 -4.24
N GLU A 104 14.81 -7.00 -5.32
CA GLU A 104 16.02 -6.79 -6.14
C GLU A 104 16.03 -5.41 -6.82
N GLU A 105 14.87 -4.93 -7.29
CA GLU A 105 14.73 -3.61 -7.89
C GLU A 105 14.89 -2.48 -6.86
N LEU A 106 14.36 -2.65 -5.65
CA LEU A 106 14.54 -1.69 -4.56
C LEU A 106 16.00 -1.62 -4.10
N GLU A 107 16.67 -2.77 -3.97
CA GLU A 107 18.10 -2.85 -3.69
C GLU A 107 18.91 -2.13 -4.77
N THR A 108 18.58 -2.36 -6.04
CA THR A 108 19.26 -1.72 -7.17
C THR A 108 19.06 -0.20 -7.19
N LEU A 109 17.87 0.29 -6.83
CA LEU A 109 17.54 1.72 -6.83
C LEU A 109 18.31 2.51 -5.77
N GLN A 110 18.53 1.93 -4.60
CA GLN A 110 18.99 2.68 -3.43
C GLN A 110 20.41 2.27 -3.02
N GLY A 111 20.69 0.96 -3.07
CA GLY A 111 21.98 0.31 -2.87
C GLY A 111 22.68 0.55 -1.52
N PHE A 112 21.95 1.04 -0.52
CA PHE A 112 22.38 1.11 0.86
C PHE A 112 21.43 0.24 1.71
N GLU A 113 21.90 -0.29 2.83
CA GLU A 113 21.13 -1.22 3.68
C GLU A 113 20.05 -0.53 4.52
N GLU A 114 20.21 0.76 4.85
CA GLU A 114 19.26 1.52 5.65
C GLU A 114 18.46 2.53 4.81
N TYR A 115 17.14 2.49 4.97
CA TYR A 115 16.16 3.28 4.22
C TYR A 115 15.69 4.50 5.02
N THR A 116 15.72 5.67 4.40
CA THR A 116 15.06 6.87 4.94
C THR A 116 13.53 6.77 4.82
N PRO A 117 12.75 7.52 5.64
CA PRO A 117 11.29 7.54 5.51
C PRO A 117 10.80 7.93 4.11
N ALA A 118 11.50 8.85 3.44
CA ALA A 118 11.17 9.28 2.08
C ALA A 118 11.45 8.17 1.04
N GLU A 119 12.45 7.32 1.29
CA GLU A 119 12.75 6.16 0.45
C GLU A 119 11.70 5.07 0.58
N TRP A 120 11.27 4.77 1.81
CA TRP A 120 10.14 3.86 2.07
C TRP A 120 8.87 4.33 1.36
N ALA A 121 8.53 5.61 1.47
CA ALA A 121 7.35 6.15 0.80
C ALA A 121 7.41 6.01 -0.74
N ARG A 122 8.60 6.16 -1.35
CA ARG A 122 8.76 5.96 -2.81
C ARG A 122 8.69 4.49 -3.19
N ALA A 123 9.27 3.60 -2.40
CA ALA A 123 9.19 2.15 -2.59
C ALA A 123 7.73 1.68 -2.54
N ASP A 124 6.95 2.13 -1.55
CA ASP A 124 5.53 1.79 -1.42
C ASP A 124 4.73 2.18 -2.67
N VAL A 125 4.92 3.41 -3.16
CA VAL A 125 4.26 3.90 -4.38
C VAL A 125 4.70 3.13 -5.61
N LEU A 126 5.98 2.77 -5.71
CA LEU A 126 6.53 1.97 -6.81
C LEU A 126 5.82 0.62 -6.90
N VAL A 127 5.68 -0.07 -5.77
CA VAL A 127 5.03 -1.38 -5.71
C VAL A 127 3.53 -1.27 -5.97
N GLU A 128 2.88 -0.21 -5.49
CA GLU A 128 1.49 0.07 -5.82
C GLU A 128 1.26 0.25 -7.33
N ILE A 129 2.11 1.01 -8.01
CA ILE A 129 2.02 1.24 -9.46
C ILE A 129 2.25 -0.07 -10.22
N ALA A 130 3.31 -0.81 -9.88
CA ALA A 130 3.62 -2.08 -10.52
C ALA A 130 2.48 -3.10 -10.37
N GLY A 131 1.92 -3.23 -9.16
CA GLY A 131 0.78 -4.11 -8.88
C GLY A 131 -0.44 -3.77 -9.75
N ARG A 132 -0.82 -2.50 -9.83
CA ARG A 132 -1.96 -2.06 -10.66
C ARG A 132 -1.72 -2.25 -12.16
N LEU A 133 -0.49 -2.11 -12.63
CA LEU A 133 -0.16 -2.30 -14.05
C LEU A 133 -0.09 -3.77 -14.44
N ALA A 134 0.44 -4.64 -13.58
CA ALA A 134 0.45 -6.08 -13.78
C ALA A 134 -0.97 -6.63 -13.98
N GLU A 135 -1.95 -6.14 -13.20
CA GLU A 135 -3.37 -6.48 -13.35
C GLU A 135 -3.95 -6.11 -14.72
N ARG A 136 -3.49 -5.00 -15.30
CA ARG A 136 -3.99 -4.52 -16.58
C ARG A 136 -3.36 -5.26 -17.76
N TYR A 137 -2.13 -5.74 -17.62
CA TYR A 137 -1.36 -6.38 -18.70
C TYR A 137 -1.48 -7.92 -18.72
N GLN A 138 -1.63 -8.60 -17.58
CA GLN A 138 -1.74 -10.07 -17.51
C GLN A 138 -3.14 -10.59 -17.86
N GLY A 139 -3.79 -10.01 -18.87
CA GLY A 139 -5.16 -10.30 -19.29
C GLY A 139 -5.41 -11.71 -19.86
N SER A 140 -5.20 -12.77 -19.08
CA SER A 140 -6.19 -13.84 -19.02
C SER A 140 -7.24 -13.39 -18.02
N VAL A 141 -8.31 -12.76 -18.51
CA VAL A 141 -9.43 -12.42 -17.65
C VAL A 141 -10.07 -13.74 -17.23
N THR A 142 -9.72 -14.23 -16.05
CA THR A 142 -10.48 -15.27 -15.38
C THR A 142 -11.87 -14.67 -15.13
N GLU A 143 -12.82 -14.89 -16.04
CA GLU A 143 -14.18 -14.36 -15.87
C GLU A 143 -14.87 -15.10 -14.74
N GLY A 144 -15.36 -14.34 -13.77
CA GLY A 144 -16.14 -14.86 -12.64
C GLY A 144 -17.63 -14.54 -12.78
N PRO A 145 -18.47 -15.19 -11.95
CA PRO A 145 -19.88 -14.83 -11.85
C PRO A 145 -20.02 -13.37 -11.40
N ARG A 146 -20.96 -12.64 -12.01
CA ARG A 146 -21.25 -11.24 -11.69
C ARG A 146 -22.32 -11.16 -10.60
N PRO A 147 -22.35 -10.09 -9.78
CA PRO A 147 -23.47 -9.85 -8.88
C PRO A 147 -24.83 -9.98 -9.58
N GLY A 148 -25.72 -10.78 -8.99
CA GLY A 148 -27.04 -11.08 -9.57
C GLY A 148 -27.07 -12.29 -10.51
N SER A 149 -25.94 -12.91 -10.86
CA SER A 149 -25.90 -14.14 -11.66
C SER A 149 -26.30 -15.40 -10.88
N GLY A 150 -26.43 -15.30 -9.56
CA GLY A 150 -26.84 -16.37 -8.66
C GLY A 150 -26.85 -15.90 -7.20
N VAL A 151 -27.36 -16.74 -6.30
CA VAL A 151 -27.34 -16.48 -4.86
C VAL A 151 -26.08 -17.09 -4.27
N PRO A 152 -25.22 -16.30 -3.58
CA PRO A 152 -24.06 -16.84 -2.90
C PRO A 152 -24.43 -17.87 -1.83
N GLU A 153 -23.79 -19.02 -1.88
CA GLU A 153 -23.88 -20.06 -0.85
C GLU A 153 -22.59 -20.11 -0.03
N LEU A 154 -22.71 -20.19 1.29
CA LEU A 154 -21.56 -20.29 2.19
C LEU A 154 -21.38 -21.73 2.64
N ARG A 155 -20.17 -22.26 2.48
CA ARG A 155 -19.80 -23.60 2.96
C ARG A 155 -18.37 -23.64 3.49
N ARG A 156 -18.06 -24.69 4.26
CA ARG A 156 -16.66 -24.96 4.64
C ARG A 156 -15.85 -25.25 3.37
N ALA A 157 -14.65 -24.69 3.33
CA ALA A 157 -13.68 -24.94 2.29
C ALA A 157 -12.97 -26.27 2.52
N THR A 158 -12.45 -26.82 1.43
CA THR A 158 -11.69 -28.08 1.38
C THR A 158 -10.43 -27.87 0.55
N VAL A 159 -9.48 -28.82 0.57
CA VAL A 159 -8.25 -28.68 -0.22
C VAL A 159 -8.51 -28.66 -1.73
N GLU A 160 -9.65 -29.21 -2.16
CA GLU A 160 -10.15 -29.24 -3.52
C GLU A 160 -10.55 -27.83 -4.02
N ASP A 161 -10.87 -26.90 -3.13
CA ASP A 161 -11.22 -25.51 -3.47
C ASP A 161 -10.00 -24.67 -3.87
N ALA A 162 -8.78 -25.19 -3.71
CA ALA A 162 -7.55 -24.42 -3.92
C ALA A 162 -7.46 -23.78 -5.32
N SER A 163 -7.90 -24.47 -6.38
CA SER A 163 -7.91 -23.90 -7.73
C SER A 163 -8.89 -22.72 -7.82
N ALA A 164 -10.13 -22.90 -7.34
CA ALA A 164 -11.14 -21.85 -7.37
C ALA A 164 -10.77 -20.65 -6.48
N VAL A 165 -9.99 -20.87 -5.41
CA VAL A 165 -9.44 -19.81 -4.57
C VAL A 165 -8.33 -19.03 -5.28
N VAL A 166 -7.47 -19.69 -6.07
CA VAL A 166 -6.50 -19.00 -6.94
C VAL A 166 -7.24 -18.14 -7.97
N ASP A 167 -8.25 -18.72 -8.63
CA ASP A 167 -9.05 -18.00 -9.63
C ASP A 167 -9.77 -16.78 -9.02
N MET A 168 -10.33 -16.93 -7.82
CA MET A 168 -10.95 -15.83 -7.07
C MET A 168 -9.94 -14.75 -6.67
N HIS A 169 -8.76 -15.16 -6.22
CA HIS A 169 -7.68 -14.24 -5.90
C HIS A 169 -7.26 -13.43 -7.14
N GLU A 170 -7.08 -14.07 -8.29
CA GLU A 170 -6.75 -13.42 -9.56
C GLU A 170 -7.83 -12.43 -10.05
N ARG A 171 -9.09 -12.64 -9.67
CA ARG A 171 -10.19 -11.69 -9.96
C ARG A 171 -10.26 -10.51 -8.99
N CYS A 172 -9.72 -10.63 -7.78
CA CYS A 172 -9.69 -9.53 -6.81
C CYS A 172 -8.72 -8.44 -7.27
N SER A 173 -9.02 -7.18 -6.99
CA SER A 173 -8.11 -6.06 -7.24
C SER A 173 -6.90 -6.07 -6.30
N TYR A 174 -5.86 -5.33 -6.70
CA TYR A 174 -4.62 -5.17 -5.94
C TYR A 174 -4.92 -4.61 -4.56
N GLU A 175 -5.79 -3.60 -4.50
CA GLU A 175 -6.24 -2.99 -3.25
C GLU A 175 -6.91 -4.01 -2.32
N SER A 176 -7.77 -4.88 -2.85
CA SER A 176 -8.42 -5.94 -2.08
C SER A 176 -7.43 -7.00 -1.58
N ARG A 177 -6.42 -7.38 -2.38
CA ARG A 177 -5.37 -8.33 -1.98
C ARG A 177 -4.43 -7.72 -0.94
N THR A 178 -3.94 -6.51 -1.16
CA THR A 178 -3.04 -5.82 -0.22
C THR A 178 -3.74 -5.57 1.13
N ARG A 179 -5.04 -5.26 1.14
CA ARG A 179 -5.82 -5.20 2.38
C ARG A 179 -5.93 -6.53 3.11
N ARG A 180 -5.96 -7.65 2.37
CA ARG A 180 -6.07 -9.01 2.93
C ARG A 180 -4.75 -9.55 3.47
N TYR A 181 -3.63 -9.23 2.83
CA TYR A 181 -2.33 -9.82 3.15
C TYR A 181 -1.37 -8.84 3.82
N HIS A 182 -1.68 -7.54 3.82
CA HIS A 182 -0.83 -6.45 4.32
C HIS A 182 0.52 -6.28 3.61
N VAL A 183 0.78 -7.13 2.63
CA VAL A 183 1.90 -7.06 1.70
C VAL A 183 1.37 -7.17 0.27
N PRO A 184 2.11 -6.62 -0.71
CA PRO A 184 1.86 -6.85 -2.13
C PRO A 184 1.86 -8.36 -2.43
N MET A 185 0.70 -8.89 -2.81
CA MET A 185 0.52 -10.31 -3.15
C MET A 185 -0.06 -10.43 -4.57
N PRO A 186 0.76 -10.29 -5.63
CA PRO A 186 0.27 -10.27 -7.00
C PRO A 186 -0.26 -11.64 -7.46
N LYS A 187 0.30 -12.74 -6.95
CA LYS A 187 -0.09 -14.11 -7.30
C LYS A 187 -0.20 -14.99 -6.07
N LEU A 188 -1.18 -15.89 -6.10
CA LEU A 188 -1.35 -16.91 -5.07
C LEU A 188 -0.85 -18.25 -5.58
N THR A 189 0.18 -18.82 -4.94
CA THR A 189 0.66 -20.15 -5.33
C THR A 189 -0.36 -21.23 -4.99
N ALA A 190 -0.40 -22.32 -5.76
CA ALA A 190 -1.27 -23.46 -5.47
C ALA A 190 -1.03 -24.07 -4.07
N ARG A 191 0.22 -24.02 -3.57
CA ARG A 191 0.56 -24.46 -2.20
C ARG A 191 -0.09 -23.56 -1.17
N THR A 192 0.04 -22.23 -1.31
CA THR A 192 -0.57 -21.26 -0.41
C THR A 192 -2.09 -21.36 -0.45
N ALA A 193 -2.69 -21.51 -1.63
CA ALA A 193 -4.13 -21.68 -1.79
C ALA A 193 -4.66 -22.92 -1.07
N ARG A 194 -3.98 -24.06 -1.13
CA ARG A 194 -4.35 -25.26 -0.35
C ARG A 194 -4.30 -25.00 1.15
N HIS A 195 -3.25 -24.31 1.62
CA HIS A 195 -3.12 -23.97 3.04
C HIS A 195 -4.21 -23.00 3.50
N LEU A 196 -4.56 -22.00 2.68
CA LEU A 196 -5.67 -21.10 2.96
C LEU A 196 -7.02 -21.82 2.92
N SER A 197 -7.19 -22.81 2.06
CA SER A 197 -8.47 -23.55 1.95
C SER A 197 -8.68 -24.53 3.10
N ALA A 198 -7.60 -25.10 3.65
CA ALA A 198 -7.64 -26.01 4.79
C ALA A 198 -6.47 -25.73 5.75
N PRO A 199 -6.55 -24.66 6.57
CA PRO A 199 -5.48 -24.30 7.49
C PRO A 199 -5.34 -25.33 8.61
N ALA A 200 -4.10 -25.61 9.02
CA ALA A 200 -3.83 -26.55 10.11
C ALA A 200 -4.38 -26.01 11.43
N GLY A 201 -5.21 -26.81 12.12
CA GLY A 201 -5.86 -26.39 13.37
C GLY A 201 -6.91 -25.28 13.20
N GLY A 202 -7.28 -24.94 11.96
CA GLY A 202 -8.19 -23.86 11.63
C GLY A 202 -9.36 -24.31 10.77
N VAL A 203 -10.04 -23.33 10.16
CA VAL A 203 -11.19 -23.53 9.27
C VAL A 203 -11.28 -22.39 8.27
N SER A 204 -11.64 -22.71 7.03
CA SER A 204 -12.01 -21.71 6.03
C SER A 204 -13.44 -21.89 5.57
N ILE A 205 -14.09 -20.77 5.27
CA ILE A 205 -15.42 -20.67 4.69
C ILE A 205 -15.26 -20.01 3.33
N VAL A 206 -15.82 -20.62 2.29
CA VAL A 206 -15.94 -20.03 0.96
C VAL A 206 -17.39 -19.62 0.70
N ALA A 207 -17.55 -18.52 -0.03
CA ALA A 207 -18.80 -18.14 -0.66
C ALA A 207 -18.71 -18.52 -2.14
N THR A 208 -19.71 -19.25 -2.65
CA THR A 208 -19.72 -19.77 -4.02
C THR A 208 -20.98 -19.36 -4.79
N VAL A 209 -20.84 -19.21 -6.10
CA VAL A 209 -21.95 -19.14 -7.05
C VAL A 209 -21.69 -20.17 -8.14
N GLY A 210 -22.48 -21.25 -8.17
CA GLY A 210 -22.10 -22.46 -8.88
C GLY A 210 -20.81 -23.04 -8.30
N ASP A 211 -19.86 -23.40 -9.16
CA ASP A 211 -18.55 -23.93 -8.74
C ASP A 211 -17.50 -22.82 -8.49
N ALA A 212 -17.83 -21.56 -8.78
CA ALA A 212 -16.91 -20.45 -8.62
C ALA A 212 -16.94 -19.88 -7.19
N VAL A 213 -15.77 -19.77 -6.56
CA VAL A 213 -15.58 -19.06 -5.30
C VAL A 213 -15.55 -17.55 -5.57
N ILE A 214 -16.33 -16.77 -4.84
CA ILE A 214 -16.42 -15.30 -4.95
C ILE A 214 -15.95 -14.55 -3.70
N GLY A 215 -15.63 -15.31 -2.64
CA GLY A 215 -15.08 -14.78 -1.40
C GLY A 215 -14.71 -15.91 -0.45
N MET A 216 -13.84 -15.60 0.50
CA MET A 216 -13.31 -16.55 1.48
C MET A 216 -13.07 -15.85 2.81
N ALA A 217 -13.32 -16.55 3.91
CA ALA A 217 -12.86 -16.20 5.23
C ALA A 217 -12.08 -17.38 5.84
N THR A 218 -10.93 -17.08 6.42
CA THR A 218 -10.04 -18.07 7.03
C THR A 218 -9.92 -17.76 8.50
N ALA A 219 -9.97 -18.80 9.34
CA ALA A 219 -9.57 -18.76 10.73
C ALA A 219 -8.44 -19.77 10.97
N ALA A 220 -7.32 -19.35 11.56
CA ALA A 220 -6.21 -20.22 11.90
C ALA A 220 -5.70 -19.91 13.32
N PRO A 221 -5.07 -20.85 14.03
CA PRO A 221 -4.45 -20.57 15.32
C PRO A 221 -3.48 -19.38 15.22
N TRP A 222 -3.61 -18.41 16.13
CA TRP A 222 -2.71 -17.25 16.17
C TRP A 222 -1.42 -17.66 16.90
N GLU A 223 -0.30 -17.78 16.19
CA GLU A 223 0.94 -18.37 16.74
C GLU A 223 1.57 -17.54 17.87
N GLU A 224 1.50 -16.20 17.84
CA GLU A 224 2.14 -15.36 18.88
C GLU A 224 1.35 -15.28 20.21
N LEU A 225 0.09 -15.72 20.21
CA LEU A 225 -0.76 -15.80 21.40
C LEU A 225 -0.91 -17.28 21.74
N SER A 226 -0.06 -17.78 22.62
CA SER A 226 -0.27 -19.06 23.27
C SER A 226 -1.68 -19.15 23.84
N GLY A 227 -2.53 -20.02 23.28
CA GLY A 227 -3.90 -20.20 23.74
C GLY A 227 -4.91 -20.56 22.65
N THR A 228 -6.17 -20.23 22.93
CA THR A 228 -7.36 -20.51 22.09
C THR A 228 -7.72 -19.33 21.17
N ALA A 229 -6.75 -18.47 20.84
CA ALA A 229 -6.97 -17.36 19.93
C ALA A 229 -6.82 -17.82 18.47
N MET A 230 -7.70 -17.31 17.59
CA MET A 230 -7.58 -17.54 16.15
C MET A 230 -7.45 -16.22 15.39
N GLU A 231 -6.51 -16.17 14.45
CA GLU A 231 -6.47 -15.14 13.42
C GLU A 231 -7.64 -15.34 12.47
N VAL A 232 -8.40 -14.29 12.17
CA VAL A 232 -9.43 -14.29 11.13
C VAL A 232 -9.13 -13.27 10.07
N ALA A 233 -9.32 -13.65 8.81
CA ALA A 233 -9.14 -12.75 7.69
C ALA A 233 -10.09 -13.08 6.53
N VAL A 234 -10.54 -12.04 5.80
CA VAL A 234 -11.61 -12.12 4.81
C VAL A 234 -11.18 -11.47 3.50
N LEU A 235 -11.46 -12.14 2.38
CA LEU A 235 -11.30 -11.62 1.02
C LEU A 235 -12.61 -11.80 0.26
N VAL A 236 -13.07 -10.77 -0.45
CA VAL A 236 -14.28 -10.81 -1.28
C VAL A 236 -13.98 -10.11 -2.59
N GLU A 237 -14.34 -10.72 -3.71
CA GLU A 237 -14.21 -10.11 -5.03
C GLU A 237 -14.91 -8.75 -5.09
N ASP A 238 -14.27 -7.77 -5.73
CA ASP A 238 -14.67 -6.36 -5.69
C ASP A 238 -16.13 -6.13 -6.12
N GLY A 239 -16.61 -6.85 -7.15
CA GLY A 239 -17.99 -6.77 -7.60
C GLY A 239 -19.01 -7.25 -6.54
N TRP A 240 -18.63 -8.20 -5.70
CA TRP A 240 -19.47 -8.79 -4.65
C TRP A 240 -19.39 -8.06 -3.29
N GLN A 241 -18.53 -7.04 -3.19
CA GLN A 241 -18.40 -6.23 -1.98
C GLN A 241 -19.63 -5.32 -1.77
N ARG A 242 -19.76 -4.78 -0.55
CA ARG A 242 -20.85 -3.87 -0.11
C ARG A 242 -22.28 -4.46 -0.20
N GLN A 243 -22.40 -5.76 -0.39
CA GLN A 243 -23.67 -6.51 -0.40
C GLN A 243 -23.85 -7.38 0.86
N GLY A 244 -23.02 -7.17 1.88
CA GLY A 244 -23.07 -7.90 3.15
C GLY A 244 -22.36 -9.26 3.16
N LEU A 245 -21.77 -9.70 2.03
CA LEU A 245 -21.10 -11.00 1.92
C LEU A 245 -19.92 -11.14 2.90
N GLY A 246 -19.08 -10.10 3.02
CA GLY A 246 -17.98 -10.08 3.99
C GLY A 246 -18.45 -10.26 5.45
N SER A 247 -19.59 -9.65 5.81
CA SER A 247 -20.18 -9.84 7.14
C SER A 247 -20.76 -11.24 7.35
N GLN A 248 -21.31 -11.86 6.30
CA GLN A 248 -21.79 -13.24 6.38
C GLN A 248 -20.62 -14.22 6.55
N LEU A 249 -19.56 -14.05 5.76
CA LEU A 249 -18.33 -14.83 5.84
C LEU A 249 -17.66 -14.69 7.22
N LEU A 250 -17.51 -13.46 7.73
CA LEU A 250 -16.90 -13.21 9.04
C LEU A 250 -17.72 -13.84 10.18
N ARG A 251 -19.05 -13.70 10.16
CA ARG A 251 -19.91 -14.34 11.18
C ARG A 251 -19.80 -15.86 11.13
N ARG A 252 -19.78 -16.43 9.92
CA ARG A 252 -19.70 -17.88 9.76
C ARG A 252 -18.37 -18.43 10.23
N VAL A 253 -17.25 -17.79 9.86
CA VAL A 253 -15.92 -18.24 10.30
C VAL A 253 -15.78 -18.11 11.83
N ILE A 254 -16.28 -17.02 12.43
CA ILE A 254 -16.31 -16.85 13.89
C ILE A 254 -17.10 -17.97 14.59
N GLN A 255 -18.25 -18.36 14.01
CA GLN A 255 -19.04 -19.47 14.54
C GLN A 255 -18.24 -20.78 14.51
N GLU A 256 -17.51 -21.04 13.43
CA GLU A 256 -16.66 -22.23 13.33
C GLU A 256 -15.45 -22.18 14.28
N SER A 257 -14.83 -21.01 14.46
CA SER A 257 -13.77 -20.81 15.47
C SER A 257 -14.26 -21.16 16.87
N ARG A 258 -15.50 -20.80 17.23
CA ARG A 258 -16.10 -21.22 18.52
C ARG A 258 -16.21 -22.73 18.66
N TYR A 259 -16.63 -23.43 17.60
CA TYR A 259 -16.69 -24.90 17.62
C TYR A 259 -15.31 -25.54 17.75
N LEU A 260 -14.26 -24.89 17.27
CA LEU A 260 -12.86 -25.29 17.45
C LEU A 260 -12.30 -24.91 18.83
N GLY A 261 -13.12 -24.34 19.73
CA GLY A 261 -12.73 -23.99 21.09
C GLY A 261 -12.09 -22.60 21.22
N ALA A 262 -12.18 -21.75 20.19
CA ALA A 262 -11.61 -20.42 20.26
C ALA A 262 -12.36 -19.52 21.25
N ASP A 263 -11.63 -18.83 22.12
CA ASP A 263 -12.19 -17.93 23.12
C ASP A 263 -12.21 -16.46 22.63
N ARG A 264 -11.35 -16.13 21.67
CA ARG A 264 -11.28 -14.85 20.95
C ARG A 264 -10.82 -15.06 19.51
N VAL A 265 -11.19 -14.13 18.65
CA VAL A 265 -10.58 -13.98 17.33
C VAL A 265 -9.85 -12.65 17.22
N VAL A 266 -8.80 -12.62 16.43
CA VAL A 266 -7.97 -11.45 16.16
C VAL A 266 -7.96 -11.20 14.66
N CYS A 267 -8.04 -9.95 14.24
CA CYS A 267 -7.80 -9.58 12.85
C CYS A 267 -6.96 -8.31 12.78
N MET A 268 -6.02 -8.29 11.84
CA MET A 268 -5.22 -7.12 11.50
C MET A 268 -5.95 -6.33 10.41
N VAL A 269 -6.06 -5.02 10.61
CA VAL A 269 -6.84 -4.15 9.73
C VAL A 269 -6.07 -2.86 9.49
N GLN A 270 -5.87 -2.46 8.23
CA GLN A 270 -5.34 -1.14 7.91
C GLN A 270 -6.32 -0.05 8.39
N PRO A 271 -5.86 1.08 8.98
CA PRO A 271 -6.74 2.14 9.48
C PRO A 271 -7.72 2.69 8.43
N GLU A 272 -7.35 2.65 7.15
CA GLU A 272 -8.12 3.14 6.00
C GLU A 272 -9.15 2.12 5.50
N ASN A 273 -9.17 0.89 6.02
CA ASN A 273 -10.10 -0.16 5.61
C ASN A 273 -11.47 -0.02 6.29
N ASP A 274 -12.18 1.07 5.97
CA ASP A 274 -13.52 1.39 6.46
C ASP A 274 -14.55 0.26 6.20
N GLY A 275 -14.32 -0.57 5.18
CA GLY A 275 -15.17 -1.72 4.87
C GLY A 275 -15.07 -2.83 5.92
N MET A 276 -13.84 -3.21 6.28
CA MET A 276 -13.59 -4.21 7.31
C MET A 276 -13.98 -3.70 8.70
N LEU A 277 -13.66 -2.44 9.02
CA LEU A 277 -14.04 -1.84 10.30
C LEU A 277 -15.56 -1.84 10.51
N ARG A 278 -16.34 -1.45 9.50
CA ARG A 278 -17.82 -1.58 9.54
C ARG A 278 -18.30 -3.02 9.64
N THR A 279 -17.59 -3.96 9.03
CA THR A 279 -17.92 -5.40 9.10
C THR A 279 -17.74 -5.93 10.52
N VAL A 280 -16.65 -5.55 11.19
CA VAL A 280 -16.38 -5.86 12.61
C VAL A 280 -17.41 -5.20 13.52
N GLU A 281 -17.69 -3.90 13.35
CA GLU A 281 -18.71 -3.20 14.14
C GLU A 281 -20.09 -3.85 14.01
N GLY A 282 -20.43 -4.31 12.80
CA GLY A 282 -21.67 -5.02 12.49
C GLY A 282 -21.79 -6.41 13.15
N LEU A 283 -20.74 -6.94 13.78
CA LEU A 283 -20.83 -8.12 14.64
C LEU A 283 -21.58 -7.82 15.94
N ARG A 284 -21.53 -6.58 16.43
CA ARG A 284 -22.08 -6.16 17.74
C ARG A 284 -21.56 -7.03 18.90
N MET A 285 -20.33 -7.49 18.79
CA MET A 285 -19.63 -8.27 19.80
C MET A 285 -18.69 -7.36 20.61
N ARG A 286 -18.22 -7.83 21.77
CA ARG A 286 -17.25 -7.07 22.56
C ARG A 286 -15.90 -7.08 21.86
N THR A 287 -15.43 -5.90 21.48
CA THR A 287 -14.18 -5.71 20.71
C THR A 287 -13.20 -4.82 21.46
N ARG A 288 -11.90 -5.16 21.38
CA ARG A 288 -10.79 -4.28 21.76
C ARG A 288 -9.98 -3.97 20.50
N VAL A 289 -9.59 -2.71 20.34
CA VAL A 289 -8.75 -2.27 19.22
C VAL A 289 -7.49 -1.62 19.76
N VAL A 290 -6.35 -2.09 19.29
CA VAL A 290 -5.01 -1.64 19.66
C VAL A 290 -4.27 -1.28 18.38
N GLN A 291 -3.55 -0.15 18.38
CA GLN A 291 -2.66 0.18 17.27
C GLN A 291 -1.37 -0.62 17.39
N ASP A 292 -0.96 -1.24 16.30
CA ASP A 292 0.26 -2.05 16.21
C ASP A 292 0.92 -1.85 14.85
N SER A 293 2.11 -1.28 14.85
CA SER A 293 2.98 -1.17 13.66
C SER A 293 2.27 -0.69 12.38
N GLY A 294 1.49 0.39 12.48
CA GLY A 294 0.74 0.95 11.34
C GLY A 294 -0.62 0.27 11.05
N HIS A 295 -0.96 -0.81 11.75
CA HIS A 295 -2.23 -1.51 11.66
C HIS A 295 -3.07 -1.36 12.93
N LEU A 296 -4.35 -1.70 12.82
CA LEU A 296 -5.26 -1.90 13.92
C LEU A 296 -5.38 -3.39 14.19
N MET A 297 -4.90 -3.84 15.34
CA MET A 297 -5.19 -5.17 15.86
C MET A 297 -6.55 -5.14 16.55
N VAL A 298 -7.52 -5.81 15.94
CA VAL A 298 -8.88 -5.91 16.45
C VAL A 298 -9.09 -7.28 17.07
N THR A 299 -9.30 -7.32 18.39
CA THR A 299 -9.66 -8.53 19.14
C THR A 299 -11.16 -8.57 19.39
N VAL A 300 -11.84 -9.64 18.96
CA VAL A 300 -13.26 -9.90 19.22
C VAL A 300 -13.36 -11.03 20.24
N ALA A 301 -13.97 -10.80 21.39
CA ALA A 301 -14.19 -11.86 22.37
C ALA A 301 -15.35 -12.78 21.97
N LEU A 302 -15.08 -14.08 21.97
CA LEU A 302 -16.06 -15.12 21.70
C LEU A 302 -16.68 -15.68 22.98
N SER A 303 -16.02 -15.53 24.13
CA SER A 303 -16.51 -15.89 25.45
C SER A 303 -16.57 -14.69 26.42
N ASP A 304 -17.21 -14.87 27.58
CA ASP A 304 -17.36 -13.82 28.58
C ASP A 304 -16.04 -13.40 29.25
N GLN A 305 -15.00 -14.24 29.18
CA GLN A 305 -13.73 -14.07 29.90
C GLN A 305 -12.56 -13.57 29.03
N SER A 306 -12.74 -13.39 27.72
CA SER A 306 -11.60 -13.41 26.78
C SER A 306 -10.90 -12.08 26.47
N LEU A 307 -11.37 -10.93 26.99
CA LEU A 307 -10.73 -9.62 26.75
C LEU A 307 -9.66 -9.23 27.78
N SER A 308 -9.53 -9.97 28.89
CA SER A 308 -8.56 -9.70 29.95
C SER A 308 -7.11 -10.05 29.58
N HIS A 309 -6.92 -10.89 28.55
CA HIS A 309 -5.60 -11.35 28.08
C HIS A 309 -5.12 -10.68 26.79
N ALA A 310 -5.86 -9.68 26.28
CA ALA A 310 -5.40 -8.91 25.14
C ALA A 310 -4.26 -7.99 25.61
N VAL A 311 -3.10 -8.11 24.96
CA VAL A 311 -1.84 -7.36 25.13
C VAL A 311 -2.00 -6.07 25.95
N ASP A 312 -1.14 -5.85 26.95
CA ASP A 312 -1.09 -4.71 27.91
C ASP A 312 -0.97 -3.29 27.30
N ARG A 313 -1.27 -3.13 26.01
CA ARG A 313 -1.30 -1.87 25.29
C ARG A 313 -2.66 -1.18 25.44
N PRO A 314 -2.68 0.15 25.63
CA PRO A 314 -3.92 0.91 25.76
C PRO A 314 -4.77 0.81 24.49
N SER A 315 -6.08 0.64 24.66
CA SER A 315 -7.01 0.65 23.52
C SER A 315 -7.02 2.03 22.87
N VAL A 316 -7.02 2.06 21.53
CA VAL A 316 -7.13 3.32 20.78
C VAL A 316 -8.58 3.55 20.33
N PRO A 317 -9.13 4.77 20.50
CA PRO A 317 -10.38 5.13 19.87
C PRO A 317 -10.15 5.29 18.36
N TYR A 318 -10.76 4.43 17.54
CA TYR A 318 -10.86 4.64 16.10
C TYR A 318 -12.27 5.16 15.76
N ARG A 319 -12.39 5.91 14.66
CA ARG A 319 -13.47 6.85 14.31
C ARG A 319 -14.90 6.31 14.55
N GLN A 320 -15.47 6.57 15.73
CA GLN A 320 -16.88 6.28 16.10
C GLN A 320 -17.90 7.27 15.50
N THR A 321 -17.69 7.80 14.29
CA THR A 321 -18.58 8.84 13.75
C THR A 321 -19.89 8.23 13.24
N ARG A 322 -20.85 8.14 14.16
CA ARG A 322 -22.28 8.02 13.91
C ARG A 322 -22.70 8.87 12.70
N ALA A 323 -23.12 8.20 11.62
CA ALA A 323 -24.18 8.70 10.77
C ALA A 323 -25.50 8.65 11.56
N ILE A 324 -25.74 9.66 12.40
CA ILE A 324 -27.09 10.03 12.84
C ILE A 324 -27.39 11.36 12.14
N PRO A 325 -28.40 11.43 11.26
CA PRO A 325 -28.87 12.72 10.75
C PRO A 325 -29.41 13.50 11.95
N ALA A 326 -28.70 14.55 12.37
CA ALA A 326 -29.25 15.48 13.35
C ALA A 326 -30.48 16.15 12.71
N LEU A 327 -31.65 15.90 13.31
CA LEU A 327 -32.87 16.66 13.04
C LEU A 327 -32.52 18.15 13.06
N ARG A 328 -32.85 18.86 11.98
CA ARG A 328 -32.84 20.32 11.96
C ARG A 328 -33.77 20.83 13.07
N SER A 329 -33.20 21.32 14.15
CA SER A 329 -33.92 22.19 15.07
C SER A 329 -34.11 23.54 14.38
N GLN A 330 -35.38 23.93 14.20
CA GLN A 330 -35.75 25.24 13.70
C GLN A 330 -35.24 26.31 14.67
N SER A 331 -34.45 27.24 14.15
CA SER A 331 -33.96 28.39 14.90
C SER A 331 -35.09 29.40 15.11
N ALA A 332 -35.39 29.71 16.37
CA ALA A 332 -36.28 30.79 16.74
C ALA A 332 -35.59 32.15 16.51
N ARG A 333 -36.30 33.06 15.83
CA ARG A 333 -35.89 34.45 15.57
C ARG A 333 -35.95 35.31 16.84
N SER A 334 -35.04 36.27 16.97
CA SER A 334 -35.26 37.61 17.56
C SER A 334 -33.94 38.41 17.48
N THR A 335 -33.78 39.30 16.50
CA THR A 335 -33.95 40.79 16.50
C THR A 335 -32.74 41.59 16.99
N GLY A 336 -32.19 42.43 16.10
CA GLY A 336 -31.26 43.52 16.46
C GLY A 336 -30.23 43.91 15.38
N GLN A 337 -30.66 44.56 14.29
CA GLN A 337 -29.82 45.33 13.35
C GLN A 337 -29.49 46.73 13.96
N PRO A 338 -28.54 47.57 13.45
CA PRO A 338 -28.38 47.97 12.03
C PRO A 338 -26.93 47.97 11.49
N SER A 339 -26.69 47.50 10.27
CA SER A 339 -26.63 48.26 9.00
C SER A 339 -25.41 49.18 8.84
N ARG A 340 -24.45 48.75 8.01
CA ARG A 340 -23.79 49.62 7.03
C ARG A 340 -23.67 48.88 5.70
N GLU A 341 -24.30 49.48 4.70
CA GLU A 341 -24.34 49.08 3.30
C GLU A 341 -22.98 49.27 2.64
N HIS A 342 -22.56 48.34 1.79
CA HIS A 342 -21.95 48.68 0.50
C HIS A 342 -22.36 47.62 -0.53
N THR A 343 -23.02 48.11 -1.58
CA THR A 343 -23.66 47.39 -2.67
C THR A 343 -22.74 47.42 -3.90
N PHE A 344 -22.52 46.22 -4.45
CA PHE A 344 -22.39 45.83 -5.87
C PHE A 344 -21.30 46.42 -6.79
N ALA A 345 -20.61 45.50 -7.46
CA ALA A 345 -20.60 45.25 -8.92
C ALA A 345 -19.24 44.59 -9.30
N GLY A 346 -19.10 43.62 -10.21
CA GLY A 346 -19.98 42.99 -11.17
C GLY A 346 -19.18 42.00 -12.04
N ASP A 347 -19.91 41.11 -12.70
CA ASP A 347 -19.71 40.41 -13.99
C ASP A 347 -18.33 40.08 -14.60
N GLY A 348 -18.32 38.89 -15.22
CA GLY A 348 -17.45 38.53 -16.36
C GLY A 348 -17.14 37.02 -16.41
N ALA A 349 -18.08 36.15 -16.79
CA ALA A 349 -18.29 35.66 -18.17
C ALA A 349 -17.06 34.94 -18.79
N VAL A 350 -17.15 33.60 -18.85
CA VAL A 350 -16.25 32.69 -19.58
C VAL A 350 -16.73 32.60 -21.04
N PRO A 351 -15.89 32.79 -22.07
CA PRO A 351 -16.29 32.54 -23.44
C PRO A 351 -16.07 31.07 -23.84
N ALA A 352 -17.03 30.58 -24.63
CA ALA A 352 -17.04 29.27 -25.29
C ALA A 352 -16.06 29.21 -26.47
N LEU A 353 -15.43 28.05 -26.66
CA LEU A 353 -14.59 27.72 -27.80
C LEU A 353 -15.45 27.52 -29.06
N SER A 354 -15.10 28.22 -30.13
CA SER A 354 -15.75 28.14 -31.44
C SER A 354 -15.18 27.00 -32.29
N ASP A 355 -16.10 26.23 -32.88
CA ASP A 355 -15.86 25.31 -33.99
C ASP A 355 -15.20 25.99 -35.20
N ARG A 356 -14.20 25.32 -35.79
CA ARG A 356 -13.83 25.53 -37.20
C ARG A 356 -13.95 24.23 -37.96
N ALA A 357 -14.98 24.20 -38.80
CA ALA A 357 -15.12 23.32 -39.94
C ALA A 357 -13.99 23.58 -40.95
N GLY A 358 -13.36 22.51 -41.44
CA GLY A 358 -12.53 22.47 -42.64
C GLY A 358 -13.04 21.34 -43.51
N ALA A 359 -13.53 21.69 -44.69
CA ALA A 359 -14.29 20.87 -45.61
C ALA A 359 -13.46 19.77 -46.30
N ALA A 360 -14.18 18.73 -46.71
CA ALA A 360 -13.75 17.64 -47.55
C ALA A 360 -13.44 18.08 -48.99
N ASP A 361 -12.59 17.31 -49.68
CA ASP A 361 -12.89 16.83 -51.04
C ASP A 361 -12.21 15.44 -51.27
N PRO A 362 -12.81 14.50 -52.02
CA PRO A 362 -12.39 13.11 -52.18
C PRO A 362 -11.74 12.84 -53.57
N ASP A 363 -11.62 11.55 -53.92
CA ASP A 363 -11.05 10.94 -55.13
C ASP A 363 -9.52 10.80 -55.16
N GLY A 364 -8.91 9.66 -55.50
CA GLY A 364 -9.44 8.38 -55.96
C GLY A 364 -8.29 7.38 -56.08
N ALA A 365 -8.66 6.10 -56.22
CA ALA A 365 -7.81 4.92 -56.17
C ALA A 365 -6.71 4.86 -57.25
N HIS A 366 -5.56 4.23 -56.95
CA HIS A 366 -5.17 2.93 -57.53
C HIS A 366 -3.76 2.45 -57.11
N ARG A 367 -3.73 1.19 -56.63
CA ARG A 367 -2.76 0.09 -56.90
C ARG A 367 -1.26 0.39 -57.06
N GLY A 368 -0.48 -0.31 -56.23
CA GLY A 368 0.46 -1.33 -56.74
C GLY A 368 1.92 -1.19 -56.31
N GLY A 369 2.49 -2.31 -55.85
CA GLY A 369 3.89 -2.67 -56.11
C GLY A 369 4.92 -2.42 -55.01
N ARG A 370 5.16 -3.46 -54.20
CA ARG A 370 6.48 -3.78 -53.60
C ARG A 370 7.48 -4.13 -54.71
N PRO A 371 8.81 -4.08 -54.46
CA PRO A 371 9.50 -5.04 -53.60
C PRO A 371 9.73 -4.57 -52.17
#